data_AF-A0A1R2BN78-F1
#
_entry.id   AF-A0A1R2BN78-F1
#
_cell.length_a   1.000
_cell.length_b   1.000
_cell.length_c   1.000
_cell.angle_alpha   90.00
_cell.angle_beta   90.00
_cell.angle_gamma   90.00
#
_symmetry.space_group_name_H-M   'P 1'
#
loop_
_entity.id
_entity.type
_entity.pdbx_description
1 polymer ?
#
loop_
_entity_poly.entity_id
_entity_poly.type
_entity_poly.pdbx_seq_one_letter_code
_entity_poly.pdbx_strand_id
1 'polypeptide(L)'
;MEEGSGKSQDFVVLIKDIFSRISSLSQHAQELNSDKNSYMDLKLNLLLDYFVLFTNKLTKDASGDNRDELTKSLIKHKCFIERLKPLDHKLQYQLDKIAQGNVDEDFKLKPNPNSMDTQLTVNEKPGIYKAPKLQAAIFTDKTKKSERDEERLKKKLARSSLVKSLKDELDDNPMEIKSGRNKRLKEIEDMQKRFEEENFVRVQLSKKDKKIRRKLERQDDNEDEMEDVGALMKLMKSDKKKLDQSLNYKRKKMKFREEDE
;
A
#
# COMPACT_ATOMS: atom_id res chain seq x y z
N MET A 1 40.00 -17.98 48.09
CA MET A 1 38.94 -18.47 47.20
C MET A 1 37.78 -17.47 47.20
N GLU A 2 37.93 -16.26 46.65
CA GLU A 2 36.85 -15.25 46.65
C GLU A 2 36.73 -14.42 45.35
N GLU A 3 37.32 -14.86 44.23
CA GLU A 3 37.27 -14.08 42.97
C GLU A 3 36.07 -14.42 42.06
N GLY A 4 35.23 -15.39 42.45
CA GLY A 4 34.10 -15.87 41.64
C GLY A 4 32.76 -15.14 41.85
N SER A 5 32.62 -14.37 42.95
CA SER A 5 31.35 -13.74 43.33
C SER A 5 31.03 -12.48 42.52
N GLY A 6 32.04 -11.61 42.30
CA GLY A 6 31.84 -10.29 41.68
C GLY A 6 31.31 -10.35 40.25
N LYS A 7 31.88 -11.21 39.39
CA LYS A 7 31.41 -11.35 37.99
C LYS A 7 29.96 -11.82 37.91
N SER A 8 29.55 -12.73 38.80
CA SER A 8 28.16 -13.21 38.84
C SER A 8 27.19 -12.12 39.28
N GLN A 9 27.60 -11.25 40.21
CA GLN A 9 26.82 -10.09 40.63
C GLN A 9 26.73 -9.03 39.52
N ASP A 10 27.80 -8.81 38.76
CA ASP A 10 27.81 -7.90 37.62
C ASP A 10 26.84 -8.34 36.51
N PHE A 11 26.77 -9.64 36.22
CA PHE A 11 25.77 -10.18 35.30
C PHE A 11 24.34 -10.03 35.82
N VAL A 12 24.11 -10.21 37.13
CA VAL A 12 22.79 -9.99 37.74
C VAL A 12 22.38 -8.52 37.65
N VAL A 13 23.32 -7.59 37.83
CA VAL A 13 23.07 -6.14 37.66
C VAL A 13 22.78 -5.81 36.20
N LEU A 14 23.56 -6.34 35.25
CA LEU A 14 23.32 -6.18 33.82
C LEU A 14 21.95 -6.74 33.38
N ILE A 15 21.58 -7.91 33.89
CA ILE A 15 20.26 -8.50 33.62
C ILE A 15 19.16 -7.62 34.19
N LYS A 16 19.31 -7.09 35.41
CA LYS A 16 18.35 -6.15 36.01
C LYS A 16 18.23 -4.85 35.21
N ASP A 17 19.34 -4.33 34.68
CA ASP A 17 19.35 -3.14 33.83
C ASP A 17 18.74 -3.40 32.45
N ILE A 18 18.94 -4.58 31.88
CA ILE A 18 18.28 -4.99 30.65
C ILE A 18 16.78 -5.13 30.88
N PHE A 19 16.37 -5.76 32.00
CA PHE A 19 14.96 -5.88 32.36
C PHE A 19 14.30 -4.52 32.61
N SER A 20 15.00 -3.58 33.26
CA SER A 20 14.45 -2.24 33.49
C SER A 20 14.30 -1.45 32.18
N ARG A 21 15.26 -1.57 31.25
CA ARG A 21 15.19 -0.99 29.90
C ARG A 21 14.10 -1.62 29.03
N ILE A 22 13.94 -2.94 29.09
CA ILE A 22 12.87 -3.66 28.38
C ILE A 22 11.50 -3.27 28.96
N SER A 23 11.41 -3.09 30.28
CA SER A 23 10.16 -2.68 30.95
C SER A 23 9.74 -1.26 30.55
N SER A 24 10.68 -0.31 30.52
CA SER A 24 10.39 1.06 30.08
C SER A 24 10.06 1.12 28.57
N LEU A 25 10.75 0.33 27.74
CA LEU A 25 10.46 0.22 26.31
C LEU A 25 9.08 -0.42 26.07
N SER A 26 8.71 -1.43 26.86
CA SER A 26 7.39 -2.06 26.82
C SER A 26 6.28 -1.11 27.25
N GLN A 27 6.51 -0.26 28.24
CA GLN A 27 5.54 0.75 28.68
C GLN A 27 5.33 1.82 27.60
N HIS A 28 6.40 2.33 27.00
CA HIS A 28 6.29 3.26 25.87
C HIS A 28 5.62 2.63 24.63
N ALA A 29 5.89 1.35 24.36
CA ALA A 29 5.18 0.63 23.31
C ALA A 29 3.67 0.49 23.62
N GLN A 30 3.29 0.27 24.88
CA GLN A 30 1.87 0.21 25.28
C GLN A 30 1.15 1.56 25.20
N GLU A 31 1.84 2.66 25.52
CA GLU A 31 1.30 4.02 25.35
C GLU A 31 1.04 4.35 23.87
N LEU A 32 1.95 3.93 22.98
CA LEU A 32 1.78 4.06 21.52
C LEU A 32 0.65 3.16 20.98
N ASN A 33 0.35 2.04 21.64
CA ASN A 33 -0.71 1.09 21.27
C ASN A 33 -2.12 1.49 21.77
N SER A 34 -2.27 2.63 22.46
CA SER A 34 -3.57 3.08 22.99
C SER A 34 -4.59 3.46 21.90
N ASP A 35 -4.14 3.77 20.69
CA ASP A 35 -4.99 4.12 19.56
C ASP A 35 -5.08 2.98 18.54
N LYS A 36 -5.85 1.94 18.92
CA LYS A 36 -6.26 0.79 18.10
C LYS A 36 -5.10 -0.15 17.78
N ASN A 37 -5.14 -1.36 18.35
CA ASN A 37 -4.33 -2.49 17.88
C ASN A 37 -4.40 -2.54 16.35
N SER A 38 -3.33 -2.13 15.66
CA SER A 38 -3.30 -2.22 14.21
C SER A 38 -3.48 -3.69 13.86
N TYR A 39 -4.23 -3.99 12.80
CA TYR A 39 -4.32 -5.35 12.28
C TYR A 39 -2.92 -5.98 12.12
N MET A 40 -1.95 -5.15 11.74
CA MET A 40 -0.55 -5.51 11.63
C MET A 40 0.07 -5.88 12.99
N ASP A 41 -0.21 -5.14 14.06
CA ASP A 41 0.32 -5.44 15.40
C ASP A 41 -0.25 -6.76 15.93
N LEU A 42 -1.54 -7.04 15.66
CA LEU A 42 -2.14 -8.33 15.99
C LEU A 42 -1.46 -9.48 15.24
N LYS A 43 -1.22 -9.31 13.94
CA LYS A 43 -0.54 -10.30 13.09
C LYS A 43 0.89 -10.54 13.56
N LEU A 44 1.63 -9.49 13.90
CA LEU A 44 2.99 -9.55 14.42
C LEU A 44 3.03 -10.27 15.78
N ASN A 45 2.13 -9.92 16.71
CA ASN A 45 2.07 -10.57 18.02
C ASN A 45 1.72 -12.07 17.89
N LEU A 46 0.78 -12.44 17.02
CA LEU A 46 0.46 -13.85 16.76
C LEU A 46 1.64 -14.64 16.18
N LEU A 47 2.40 -14.01 15.28
CA LEU A 47 3.57 -14.61 14.67
C LEU A 47 4.70 -14.78 15.68
N LEU A 48 4.89 -13.79 16.56
CA LEU A 48 5.86 -13.84 17.65
C LEU A 48 5.52 -14.98 18.61
N ASP A 49 4.25 -15.07 19.05
CA ASP A 49 3.78 -16.19 19.88
C ASP A 49 4.00 -17.55 19.19
N TYR A 50 3.75 -17.63 17.87
CA TYR A 50 4.02 -18.84 17.09
C TYR A 50 5.51 -19.21 17.12
N PHE A 51 6.42 -18.25 16.92
CA PHE A 51 7.86 -18.51 16.98
C PHE A 51 8.32 -18.91 18.38
N VAL A 52 7.80 -18.29 19.43
CA VAL A 52 8.11 -18.67 20.82
C VAL A 52 7.64 -20.10 21.11
N LEU A 53 6.43 -20.47 20.68
CA LEU A 53 5.94 -21.84 20.82
C LEU A 53 6.76 -22.84 19.99
N PHE A 54 7.19 -22.43 18.80
CA PHE A 54 8.03 -23.25 17.93
C PHE A 54 9.42 -23.50 18.51
N THR A 55 10.10 -22.47 19.02
CA THR A 55 11.42 -22.63 19.67
C THR A 55 11.30 -23.46 20.94
N ASN A 56 10.25 -23.24 21.75
CA ASN A 56 9.96 -24.06 22.91
C ASN A 56 9.66 -25.52 22.57
N LYS A 57 9.07 -25.78 21.39
CA LYS A 57 8.90 -27.15 20.89
C LYS A 57 10.25 -27.75 20.51
N LEU A 58 11.08 -27.05 19.74
CA LEU A 58 12.41 -27.53 19.34
C LEU A 58 13.31 -27.88 20.53
N THR A 59 13.31 -27.05 21.58
CA THR A 59 14.10 -27.33 22.80
C THR A 59 13.59 -28.55 23.57
N LYS A 60 12.28 -28.79 23.56
CA LYS A 60 11.69 -29.98 24.20
C LYS A 60 11.84 -31.25 23.38
N ASP A 61 11.75 -31.15 22.06
CA ASP A 61 12.05 -32.25 21.14
C ASP A 61 13.51 -32.69 21.33
N ALA A 62 14.44 -31.75 21.52
CA ALA A 62 15.85 -32.05 21.85
C ALA A 62 16.03 -32.65 23.27
N SER A 63 15.15 -32.32 24.21
CA SER A 63 15.13 -32.89 25.57
C SER A 63 14.37 -34.23 25.66
N GLY A 64 13.73 -34.68 24.58
CA GLY A 64 12.95 -35.92 24.52
C GLY A 64 11.55 -35.85 25.14
N ASP A 65 11.04 -34.66 25.47
CA ASP A 65 9.73 -34.47 26.11
C ASP A 65 8.66 -34.02 25.09
N ASN A 66 7.99 -35.00 24.48
CA ASN A 66 6.93 -34.76 23.49
C ASN A 66 5.60 -34.42 24.19
N ARG A 67 5.42 -33.15 24.58
CA ARG A 67 4.14 -32.68 25.14
C ARG A 67 3.14 -32.29 24.05
N ASP A 68 2.02 -33.02 24.00
CA ASP A 68 0.89 -32.77 23.10
C ASP A 68 0.21 -31.40 23.31
N GLU A 69 0.36 -30.80 24.49
CA GLU A 69 -0.27 -29.51 24.78
C GLU A 69 0.37 -28.35 24.00
N LEU A 70 1.70 -28.38 23.85
CA LEU A 70 2.42 -27.39 23.05
C LEU A 70 2.14 -27.55 21.56
N THR A 71 2.04 -28.79 21.07
CA THR A 71 1.69 -29.05 19.67
C THR A 71 0.27 -28.58 19.36
N LYS A 72 -0.69 -28.81 20.27
CA LYS A 72 -2.06 -28.26 20.17
C LYS A 72 -2.07 -26.73 20.18
N SER A 73 -1.31 -26.09 21.07
CA SER A 73 -1.18 -24.63 21.10
C SER A 73 -0.57 -24.10 19.79
N LEU A 74 0.47 -24.75 19.29
CA LEU A 74 1.12 -24.38 18.03
C LEU A 74 0.16 -24.49 16.83
N ILE A 75 -0.61 -25.58 16.74
CA ILE A 75 -1.64 -25.76 15.71
C ILE A 75 -2.72 -24.67 15.85
N LYS A 76 -3.14 -24.34 17.07
CA LYS A 76 -4.12 -23.28 17.32
C LYS A 76 -3.62 -21.92 16.83
N HIS A 77 -2.38 -21.55 17.13
CA HIS A 77 -1.76 -20.31 16.63
C HIS A 77 -1.63 -20.32 15.10
N LYS A 78 -1.25 -21.45 14.50
CA LYS A 78 -1.24 -21.61 13.04
C LYS A 78 -2.64 -21.41 12.42
N CYS A 79 -3.68 -22.03 13.00
CA CYS A 79 -5.05 -21.85 12.56
C CYS A 79 -5.52 -20.38 12.69
N PHE A 80 -5.10 -19.68 13.74
CA PHE A 80 -5.42 -18.26 13.84
C PHE A 80 -4.76 -17.43 12.73
N ILE A 81 -3.50 -17.70 12.40
CA ILE A 81 -2.82 -17.05 11.27
C ILE A 81 -3.53 -17.35 9.95
N GLU A 82 -3.93 -18.60 9.70
CA GLU A 82 -4.70 -18.97 8.52
C GLU A 82 -6.06 -18.27 8.45
N ARG A 83 -6.69 -18.04 9.62
CA ARG A 83 -7.96 -17.32 9.71
C ARG A 83 -7.83 -15.83 9.39
N LEU A 84 -6.63 -15.26 9.47
CA LEU A 84 -6.36 -13.88 9.09
C LEU A 84 -6.17 -13.70 7.57
N LYS A 85 -5.87 -14.76 6.80
CA LYS A 85 -5.65 -14.66 5.34
C LYS A 85 -6.75 -13.94 4.55
N PRO A 86 -8.06 -14.14 4.82
CA PRO A 86 -9.11 -13.39 4.14
C PRO A 86 -9.05 -11.88 4.39
N LEU A 87 -8.51 -11.44 5.53
CA LEU A 87 -8.28 -10.02 5.83
C LEU A 87 -7.05 -9.51 5.09
N ASP A 88 -5.99 -10.32 4.99
CA ASP A 88 -4.82 -10.00 4.15
C ASP A 88 -5.25 -9.79 2.68
N HIS A 89 -6.07 -10.67 2.11
CA HIS A 89 -6.58 -10.50 0.74
C HIS A 89 -7.42 -9.22 0.56
N LYS A 90 -8.14 -8.77 1.60
CA LYS A 90 -8.88 -7.50 1.55
C LYS A 90 -7.95 -6.31 1.56
N LEU A 91 -6.87 -6.36 2.35
CA LEU A 91 -5.84 -5.33 2.36
C LEU A 91 -5.07 -5.31 1.03
N GLN A 92 -4.80 -6.49 0.47
CA GLN A 92 -4.16 -6.65 -0.83
C GLN A 92 -4.99 -6.00 -1.92
N TYR A 93 -6.30 -6.27 -1.92
CA TYR A 93 -7.23 -5.63 -2.82
C TYR A 93 -7.26 -4.10 -2.67
N GLN A 94 -7.16 -3.57 -1.44
CA GLN A 94 -7.09 -2.13 -1.21
C GLN A 94 -5.78 -1.52 -1.73
N LEU A 95 -4.65 -2.18 -1.51
CA LEU A 95 -3.35 -1.78 -2.07
C LEU A 95 -3.37 -1.86 -3.60
N ASP A 96 -3.97 -2.91 -4.16
CA ASP A 96 -4.15 -3.07 -5.61
C ASP A 96 -5.01 -1.95 -6.21
N LYS A 97 -6.08 -1.52 -5.54
CA LYS A 97 -6.85 -0.35 -5.98
C LYS A 97 -6.01 0.92 -6.01
N ILE A 98 -5.19 1.12 -4.98
CA ILE A 98 -4.30 2.28 -4.91
C ILE A 98 -3.23 2.19 -6.02
N ALA A 99 -2.64 1.01 -6.23
CA ALA A 99 -1.63 0.76 -7.25
C ALA A 99 -2.17 0.89 -8.69
N GLN A 100 -3.44 0.52 -8.92
CA GLN A 100 -4.11 0.71 -10.21
C GLN A 100 -4.56 2.16 -10.42
N GLY A 101 -4.50 3.02 -9.40
CA GLY A 101 -4.96 4.40 -9.46
C GLY A 101 -6.50 4.56 -9.51
N ASN A 102 -7.24 3.45 -9.42
CA ASN A 102 -8.70 3.37 -9.57
C ASN A 102 -9.39 3.40 -8.20
N VAL A 103 -9.14 4.44 -7.41
CA VAL A 103 -9.71 4.54 -6.06
C VAL A 103 -11.24 4.82 -6.10
N ASP A 104 -11.79 5.33 -7.21
CA ASP A 104 -13.16 5.88 -7.26
C ASP A 104 -14.04 5.45 -8.47
N GLU A 105 -13.60 4.56 -9.37
CA GLU A 105 -14.33 4.32 -10.63
C GLU A 105 -15.60 3.46 -10.46
N ASP A 106 -15.66 2.61 -9.43
CA ASP A 106 -16.75 1.61 -9.26
C ASP A 106 -18.15 2.23 -9.00
N PHE A 107 -18.24 3.53 -8.70
CA PHE A 107 -19.52 4.22 -8.46
C PHE A 107 -19.85 5.35 -9.45
N LYS A 108 -19.02 5.59 -10.47
CA LYS A 108 -19.21 6.73 -11.41
C LYS A 108 -19.65 6.32 -12.81
N LEU A 109 -19.60 5.06 -13.20
CA LEU A 109 -20.18 4.60 -14.47
C LEU A 109 -21.63 4.12 -14.27
N LYS A 110 -22.55 5.08 -14.08
CA LYS A 110 -23.94 4.82 -14.46
C LYS A 110 -24.08 5.14 -15.96
N PRO A 111 -24.73 4.28 -16.76
CA PRO A 111 -25.08 4.63 -18.13
C PRO A 111 -25.88 5.94 -18.12
N ASN A 112 -25.38 6.97 -18.79
CA ASN A 112 -26.10 8.21 -19.02
C ASN A 112 -26.83 8.10 -20.36
N PRO A 113 -28.12 7.73 -20.41
CA PRO A 113 -28.85 7.59 -21.66
C PRO A 113 -28.94 8.92 -22.44
N ASN A 114 -28.85 10.05 -21.74
CA ASN A 114 -28.88 11.39 -22.36
C ASN A 114 -27.57 11.78 -23.10
N SER A 115 -26.48 11.00 -22.96
CA SER A 115 -25.23 11.22 -23.71
C SER A 115 -25.20 10.45 -25.04
N MET A 116 -26.21 9.63 -25.32
CA MET A 116 -26.31 8.82 -26.55
C MET A 116 -26.98 9.54 -27.71
N ASP A 117 -27.46 10.77 -27.52
CA ASP A 117 -28.00 11.60 -28.60
C ASP A 117 -26.86 12.17 -29.46
N THR A 118 -26.23 11.29 -30.22
CA THR A 118 -25.54 11.68 -31.45
C THR A 118 -26.61 12.22 -32.40
N GLN A 119 -26.70 13.54 -32.52
CA GLN A 119 -27.48 14.19 -33.58
C GLN A 119 -26.85 13.82 -34.93
N LEU A 120 -27.25 12.67 -35.48
CA LEU A 120 -27.02 12.28 -36.85
C LEU A 120 -27.85 13.22 -37.72
N THR A 121 -27.27 14.37 -38.05
CA THR A 121 -27.79 15.23 -39.12
C THR A 121 -27.56 14.51 -40.44
N VAL A 122 -28.54 13.67 -40.81
CA VAL A 122 -28.64 13.07 -42.15
C VAL A 122 -28.73 14.20 -43.15
N ASN A 123 -27.62 14.50 -43.83
CA ASN A 123 -27.58 15.45 -44.93
C ASN A 123 -27.71 14.68 -46.25
N GLU A 124 -28.86 14.88 -46.88
CA GLU A 124 -29.35 14.24 -48.10
C GLU A 124 -28.59 14.71 -49.36
N LYS A 125 -27.39 14.20 -49.67
CA LYS A 125 -26.86 14.18 -51.07
C LYS A 125 -25.93 12.97 -51.29
N PRO A 126 -26.22 12.05 -52.22
CA PRO A 126 -25.35 10.92 -52.52
C PRO A 126 -24.13 11.37 -53.34
N GLY A 127 -22.92 11.03 -52.90
CA GLY A 127 -21.72 11.03 -53.76
C GLY A 127 -20.47 11.76 -53.27
N ILE A 128 -20.53 12.56 -52.20
CA ILE A 128 -19.32 13.20 -51.62
C ILE A 128 -19.21 12.82 -50.15
N TYR A 129 -18.22 11.97 -49.83
CA TYR A 129 -17.90 11.61 -48.46
C TYR A 129 -17.47 12.85 -47.67
N LYS A 130 -18.18 13.17 -46.59
CA LYS A 130 -17.79 14.18 -45.61
C LYS A 130 -17.51 13.47 -44.30
N ALA A 131 -16.28 13.57 -43.82
CA ALA A 131 -15.89 13.03 -42.54
C ALA A 131 -16.83 13.59 -41.44
N PRO A 132 -17.38 12.72 -40.56
CA PRO A 132 -18.21 13.15 -39.44
C PRO A 132 -17.48 14.21 -38.63
N LYS A 133 -18.07 15.39 -38.50
CA LYS A 133 -17.54 16.44 -37.63
C LYS A 133 -17.91 16.09 -36.20
N LEU A 134 -17.02 15.39 -35.50
CA LEU A 134 -17.13 15.18 -34.06
C LEU A 134 -17.16 16.57 -33.41
N GLN A 135 -18.28 16.93 -32.78
CA GLN A 135 -18.33 18.11 -31.94
C GLN A 135 -17.32 17.91 -30.79
N ALA A 136 -16.59 18.97 -30.45
CA ALA A 136 -15.72 18.93 -29.28
C ALA A 136 -16.56 18.52 -28.07
N ALA A 137 -16.19 17.43 -27.42
CA ALA A 137 -16.83 17.01 -26.18
C ALA A 137 -16.86 18.21 -25.24
N ILE A 138 -18.04 18.60 -24.77
CA ILE A 138 -18.19 19.62 -23.74
C ILE A 138 -17.61 19.01 -22.46
N PHE A 139 -16.31 19.18 -22.27
CA PHE A 139 -15.68 18.97 -20.99
C PHE A 139 -16.31 19.98 -20.04
N THR A 140 -17.26 19.55 -19.20
CA THR A 140 -17.69 20.29 -18.01
C THR A 140 -16.57 20.24 -16.96
N ASP A 141 -15.35 20.55 -17.37
CA ASP A 141 -14.12 20.48 -16.59
C ASP A 141 -13.85 21.82 -15.91
N LYS A 142 -14.79 22.23 -15.08
CA LYS A 142 -14.40 22.93 -13.86
C LYS A 142 -14.32 21.92 -12.72
N THR A 143 -13.67 20.77 -12.94
CA THR A 143 -13.06 20.03 -11.83
C THR A 143 -12.23 21.03 -11.06
N LYS A 144 -12.50 21.21 -9.77
CA LYS A 144 -11.78 22.22 -8.98
C LYS A 144 -10.29 21.90 -9.09
N LYS A 145 -9.42 22.93 -9.10
CA LYS A 145 -7.95 22.73 -9.18
C LYS A 145 -7.46 21.68 -8.17
N SER A 146 -8.10 21.64 -6.99
CA SER A 146 -7.89 20.62 -5.96
C SER A 146 -8.11 19.18 -6.42
N GLU A 147 -9.15 18.89 -7.21
CA GLU A 147 -9.47 17.53 -7.67
C GLU A 147 -8.42 17.04 -8.68
N ARG A 148 -7.97 17.91 -9.58
CA ARG A 148 -6.89 17.57 -10.52
C ARG A 148 -5.56 17.30 -9.81
N ASP A 149 -5.25 18.09 -8.77
CA ASP A 149 -4.04 17.92 -7.98
C ASP A 149 -4.12 16.62 -7.15
N GLU A 150 -5.30 16.25 -6.63
CA GLU A 150 -5.54 14.97 -5.96
C GLU A 150 -5.41 13.78 -6.92
N GLU A 151 -5.93 13.85 -8.14
CA GLU A 151 -5.76 12.80 -9.14
C GLU A 151 -4.29 12.59 -9.54
N ARG A 152 -3.53 13.69 -9.67
CA ARG A 152 -2.07 13.63 -9.92
C ARG A 152 -1.33 12.99 -8.75
N LEU A 153 -1.70 13.35 -7.52
CA LEU A 153 -1.15 12.74 -6.30
C LEU A 153 -1.47 11.24 -6.23
N LYS A 154 -2.72 10.84 -6.51
CA LYS A 154 -3.14 9.44 -6.59
C LYS A 154 -2.30 8.67 -7.62
N LYS A 155 -2.12 9.21 -8.83
CA LYS A 155 -1.29 8.59 -9.88
C LYS A 155 0.19 8.52 -9.53
N LYS A 156 0.72 9.51 -8.78
CA LYS A 156 2.11 9.48 -8.27
C LYS A 156 2.26 8.37 -7.24
N LEU A 157 1.35 8.30 -6.26
CA LEU A 157 1.34 7.29 -5.20
C LEU A 157 1.11 5.87 -5.73
N ALA A 158 0.24 5.69 -6.72
CA ALA A 158 0.04 4.41 -7.40
C ALA A 158 1.35 3.86 -8.00
N ARG A 159 2.26 4.76 -8.38
CA ARG A 159 3.58 4.47 -8.95
C ARG A 159 4.72 4.58 -7.93
N SER A 160 4.43 4.89 -6.67
CA SER A 160 5.47 5.05 -5.66
C SER A 160 6.10 3.71 -5.32
N SER A 161 7.38 3.76 -4.93
CA SER A 161 8.09 2.59 -4.41
C SER A 161 7.42 2.07 -3.14
N LEU A 162 6.89 2.96 -2.31
CA LEU A 162 6.19 2.63 -1.06
C LEU A 162 4.94 1.77 -1.28
N VAL A 163 4.06 2.15 -2.20
CA VAL A 163 2.84 1.35 -2.47
C VAL A 163 3.22 0.01 -3.08
N LYS A 164 4.27 -0.01 -3.91
CA LYS A 164 4.80 -1.23 -4.50
C LYS A 164 5.40 -2.17 -3.46
N SER A 165 6.18 -1.67 -2.49
CA SER A 165 6.75 -2.49 -1.43
C SER A 165 5.68 -3.08 -0.51
N LEU A 166 4.69 -2.27 -0.13
CA LEU A 166 3.54 -2.74 0.66
C LEU A 166 2.75 -3.82 -0.08
N LYS A 167 2.62 -3.68 -1.40
CA LYS A 167 1.98 -4.70 -2.24
C LYS A 167 2.83 -5.98 -2.28
N ASP A 168 4.12 -5.88 -2.54
CA ASP A 168 5.02 -7.02 -2.60
C ASP A 168 5.09 -7.81 -1.27
N GLU A 169 4.92 -7.14 -0.12
CA GLU A 169 4.87 -7.78 1.21
C GLU A 169 3.57 -8.57 1.46
N LEU A 170 2.48 -8.18 0.81
CA LEU A 170 1.15 -8.74 1.03
C LEU A 170 0.74 -9.73 -0.08
N ASP A 171 1.36 -9.60 -1.26
CA ASP A 171 1.26 -10.55 -2.35
C ASP A 171 2.06 -11.83 -2.00
N ASP A 172 1.42 -13.00 -2.05
CA ASP A 172 2.09 -14.31 -1.92
C ASP A 172 2.92 -14.70 -3.18
N ASN A 173 3.09 -13.77 -4.13
CA ASN A 173 3.82 -14.02 -5.37
C ASN A 173 5.34 -14.02 -5.11
N PRO A 174 6.10 -14.91 -5.78
CA PRO A 174 7.54 -14.96 -5.59
C PRO A 174 8.19 -13.63 -5.98
N MET A 175 8.97 -13.06 -5.06
CA MET A 175 9.69 -11.81 -5.31
C MET A 175 10.85 -12.04 -6.29
N GLU A 176 10.95 -11.17 -7.29
CA GLU A 176 12.05 -11.19 -8.25
C GLU A 176 13.28 -10.49 -7.65
N ILE A 177 14.19 -11.26 -7.05
CA ILE A 177 15.45 -10.74 -6.49
C ILE A 177 16.38 -10.35 -7.64
N LYS A 178 16.65 -9.05 -7.78
CA LYS A 178 17.48 -8.49 -8.85
C LYS A 178 18.73 -7.85 -8.25
N SER A 179 19.91 -8.22 -8.77
CA SER A 179 21.18 -7.64 -8.33
C SER A 179 21.48 -6.30 -9.03
N GLY A 180 21.83 -5.29 -8.22
CA GLY A 180 22.81 -4.26 -8.58
C GLY A 180 22.38 -3.03 -9.42
N ARG A 181 21.10 -2.66 -9.52
CA ARG A 181 20.69 -1.41 -10.19
C ARG A 181 19.49 -0.75 -9.50
N ASN A 182 19.44 0.59 -9.53
CA ASN A 182 18.28 1.36 -9.06
C ASN A 182 17.00 0.88 -9.76
N LYS A 183 15.94 0.64 -8.99
CA LYS A 183 14.72 -0.03 -9.50
C LYS A 183 14.11 0.74 -10.67
N ARG A 184 14.07 2.08 -10.57
CA ARG A 184 13.53 2.98 -11.60
C ARG A 184 14.28 2.93 -12.93
N LEU A 185 15.61 2.82 -12.90
CA LEU A 185 16.40 2.71 -14.13
C LEU A 185 16.10 1.42 -14.87
N LYS A 186 15.95 0.33 -14.13
CA LYS A 186 15.63 -0.97 -14.71
C LYS A 186 14.23 -0.98 -15.31
N GLU A 187 13.25 -0.36 -14.65
CA GLU A 187 11.92 -0.19 -15.24
C GLU A 187 11.97 0.58 -16.56
N ILE A 188 12.76 1.65 -16.64
CA ILE A 188 12.96 2.41 -17.89
C ILE A 188 13.64 1.54 -18.96
N GLU A 189 14.63 0.72 -18.59
CA GLU A 189 15.28 -0.23 -19.51
C GLU A 189 14.32 -1.30 -20.02
N ASP A 190 13.53 -1.89 -19.14
CA ASP A 190 12.58 -2.93 -19.49
C ASP A 190 11.45 -2.37 -20.37
N MET A 191 10.99 -1.14 -20.10
CA MET A 191 10.02 -0.42 -20.95
C MET A 191 10.61 -0.11 -22.34
N GLN A 192 11.88 0.28 -22.41
CA GLN A 192 12.55 0.49 -23.70
C GLN A 192 12.67 -0.82 -24.48
N LYS A 193 13.10 -1.91 -23.83
CA LYS A 193 13.19 -3.23 -24.47
C LYS A 193 11.87 -3.69 -25.04
N ARG A 194 10.77 -3.58 -24.27
CA ARG A 194 9.43 -3.94 -24.73
C ARG A 194 9.05 -3.18 -26.00
N PHE A 195 9.27 -1.87 -26.02
CA PHE A 195 8.99 -1.07 -27.21
C PHE A 195 9.87 -1.46 -28.41
N GLU A 196 11.16 -1.72 -28.18
CA GLU A 196 12.09 -2.16 -29.24
C GLU A 196 11.72 -3.54 -29.79
N GLU A 197 11.25 -4.46 -28.94
CA GLU A 197 10.78 -5.80 -29.32
C GLU A 197 9.45 -5.76 -30.09
N GLU A 198 8.50 -4.94 -29.63
CA GLU A 198 7.19 -4.77 -30.28
C GLU A 198 7.32 -4.12 -31.67
N ASN A 199 8.17 -3.09 -31.77
CA ASN A 199 8.31 -2.29 -32.99
C ASN A 199 9.52 -2.69 -33.84
N PHE A 200 10.34 -3.63 -33.39
CA PHE A 200 11.58 -4.09 -34.04
C PHE A 200 12.54 -2.96 -34.45
N VAL A 201 12.57 -1.85 -33.69
CA VAL A 201 13.38 -0.66 -33.97
C VAL A 201 14.09 -0.20 -32.69
N ARG A 202 15.41 0.01 -32.76
CA ARG A 202 16.21 0.54 -31.64
C ARG A 202 15.88 2.00 -31.35
N VAL A 203 15.69 2.32 -30.07
CA VAL A 203 15.47 3.69 -29.61
C VAL A 203 16.81 4.41 -29.44
N GLN A 204 16.98 5.55 -30.12
CA GLN A 204 18.16 6.39 -29.92
C GLN A 204 17.94 7.39 -28.78
N LEU A 205 18.85 7.40 -27.79
CA LEU A 205 18.80 8.33 -26.67
C LEU A 205 19.46 9.67 -26.99
N SER A 206 18.76 10.78 -26.70
CA SER A 206 19.32 12.12 -26.79
C SER A 206 20.42 12.35 -25.75
N LYS A 207 21.29 13.35 -25.98
CA LYS A 207 22.28 13.79 -24.99
C LYS A 207 21.61 14.21 -23.67
N LYS A 208 20.42 14.81 -23.75
CA LYS A 208 19.63 15.19 -22.57
C LYS A 208 19.17 13.96 -21.79
N ASP A 209 18.62 12.95 -22.46
CA ASP A 209 18.11 11.72 -21.83
C ASP A 209 19.24 10.90 -21.19
N LYS A 210 20.40 10.83 -21.84
CA LYS A 210 21.62 10.22 -21.29
C LYS A 210 22.06 10.90 -19.99
N LYS A 211 21.95 12.23 -19.90
CA LYS A 211 22.27 12.98 -18.68
C LYS A 211 21.28 12.68 -17.56
N ILE A 212 19.98 12.57 -17.87
CA ILE A 212 18.92 12.23 -16.91
C ILE A 212 19.15 10.81 -16.36
N ARG A 213 19.41 9.81 -17.23
CA ARG A 213 19.74 8.45 -16.80
C ARG A 213 20.92 8.41 -15.84
N ARG A 214 22.03 9.10 -16.15
CA ARG A 214 23.21 9.18 -15.27
C ARG A 214 22.91 9.85 -13.92
N LYS A 215 21.99 10.82 -13.89
CA LYS A 215 21.56 11.44 -12.63
C LYS A 215 20.76 10.45 -11.79
N LEU A 216 19.82 9.74 -12.43
CA LEU A 216 19.00 8.73 -11.78
C LEU A 216 19.83 7.54 -11.26
N GLU A 217 20.93 7.19 -11.95
CA GLU A 217 21.91 6.18 -11.50
C GLU A 217 22.63 6.56 -10.21
N ARG A 218 22.79 7.85 -9.94
CA ARG A 218 23.44 8.37 -8.73
C ARG A 218 22.48 8.66 -7.59
N GLN A 219 21.18 8.63 -7.85
CA GLN A 219 20.16 8.94 -6.87
C GLN A 219 19.84 7.66 -6.08
N ASP A 220 19.80 7.76 -4.75
CA ASP A 220 19.37 6.67 -3.89
C ASP A 220 17.84 6.56 -3.90
N ASP A 221 17.34 5.33 -4.03
CA ASP A 221 15.90 5.03 -4.07
C ASP A 221 15.15 5.45 -2.77
N ASN A 222 15.88 5.63 -1.66
CA ASN A 222 15.32 5.98 -0.34
C ASN A 222 14.78 7.42 -0.22
N GLU A 223 15.30 8.37 -1.01
CA GLU A 223 14.86 9.78 -0.94
C GLU A 223 13.40 9.95 -1.42
N ASP A 224 12.99 9.12 -2.36
CA ASP A 224 11.66 9.15 -2.95
C ASP A 224 10.56 8.66 -1.97
N GLU A 225 10.92 7.73 -1.08
CA GLU A 225 9.97 7.12 -0.14
C GLU A 225 9.40 8.15 0.85
N MET A 226 10.23 9.10 1.31
CA MET A 226 9.79 10.16 2.24
C MET A 226 8.79 11.13 1.60
N GLU A 227 8.98 11.49 0.32
CA GLU A 227 8.02 12.32 -0.41
C GLU A 227 6.69 11.60 -0.60
N ASP A 228 6.75 10.29 -0.85
CA ASP A 228 5.58 9.45 -1.08
C ASP A 228 4.76 9.25 0.21
N VAL A 229 5.40 9.13 1.38
CA VAL A 229 4.71 9.16 2.69
C VAL A 229 3.96 10.48 2.90
N GLY A 230 4.60 11.61 2.57
CA GLY A 230 3.97 12.94 2.68
C GLY A 230 2.77 13.10 1.76
N ALA A 231 2.87 12.61 0.52
CA ALA A 231 1.78 12.59 -0.45
C ALA A 231 0.62 11.69 0.01
N LEU A 232 0.92 10.51 0.57
CA LEU A 232 -0.07 9.58 1.10
C LEU A 232 -0.83 10.18 2.29
N MET A 233 -0.13 10.82 3.22
CA MET A 233 -0.74 11.48 4.37
C MET A 233 -1.68 12.61 3.94
N LYS A 234 -1.31 13.36 2.90
CA LYS A 234 -2.16 14.43 2.34
C LYS A 234 -3.44 13.85 1.74
N LEU A 235 -3.34 12.75 0.99
CA LEU A 235 -4.48 12.07 0.40
C LEU A 235 -5.44 11.50 1.47
N MET A 236 -4.89 10.85 2.50
CA MET A 236 -5.69 10.31 3.60
C MET A 236 -6.44 11.41 4.37
N LYS A 237 -5.81 12.59 4.54
CA LYS A 237 -6.45 13.76 5.16
C LYS A 237 -7.58 14.34 4.29
N SER A 238 -7.42 14.38 2.96
CA SER A 238 -8.51 14.82 2.07
C SER A 238 -9.69 13.85 2.09
N ASP A 239 -9.44 12.55 2.12
CA ASP A 239 -10.50 11.54 2.12
C ASP A 239 -11.27 11.53 3.45
N LYS A 240 -10.58 11.66 4.59
CA LYS A 240 -11.24 11.86 5.91
C LYS A 240 -12.17 13.07 5.90
N LYS A 241 -11.71 14.22 5.38
CA LYS A 241 -12.53 15.44 5.27
C LYS A 241 -13.78 15.24 4.41
N LYS A 242 -13.67 14.54 3.27
CA LYS A 242 -14.82 14.22 2.40
C LYS A 242 -15.82 13.31 3.10
N LEU A 243 -15.32 12.30 3.82
CA LEU A 243 -16.15 11.37 4.59
C LEU A 243 -16.94 12.10 5.69
N ASP A 244 -16.28 12.96 6.46
CA ASP A 244 -16.90 13.78 7.52
C ASP A 244 -17.96 14.73 6.97
N GLN A 245 -17.70 15.36 5.81
CA GLN A 245 -18.69 16.20 5.13
C GLN A 245 -19.93 15.40 4.71
N SER A 246 -19.73 14.18 4.17
CA SER A 246 -20.84 13.31 3.76
C SER A 246 -21.69 12.83 4.93
N LEU A 247 -21.05 12.51 6.07
CA LEU A 247 -21.72 12.10 7.30
C LEU A 247 -22.52 13.24 7.92
N ASN A 248 -21.96 14.45 7.92
CA ASN A 248 -22.67 15.65 8.38
C ASN A 248 -23.86 16.00 7.49
N TYR A 249 -23.74 15.83 6.16
CA TYR A 249 -24.86 16.00 5.25
C TYR A 249 -25.98 14.98 5.51
N LYS A 250 -25.64 13.70 5.69
CA LYS A 250 -26.63 12.66 6.07
C LYS A 250 -27.30 12.95 7.41
N ARG A 251 -26.55 13.38 8.42
CA ARG A 251 -27.11 13.77 9.74
C ARG A 251 -28.08 14.95 9.63
N LYS A 252 -27.74 15.99 8.86
CA LYS A 252 -28.66 17.12 8.61
C LYS A 252 -29.92 16.68 7.88
N LYS A 253 -29.80 15.80 6.88
CA LYS A 253 -30.93 15.27 6.12
C LYS A 253 -31.88 14.40 6.96
N MET A 254 -31.33 13.65 7.93
CA MET A 254 -32.14 12.86 8.87
C MET A 254 -32.89 13.77 9.86
N LYS A 255 -32.23 14.80 10.42
CA LYS A 255 -32.88 15.78 11.30
C LYS A 255 -34.02 16.54 10.63
N PHE A 256 -33.83 16.96 9.38
CA PHE A 256 -34.91 17.60 8.60
C PHE A 256 -36.12 16.68 8.37
N ARG A 257 -35.91 15.36 8.41
CA ARG A 257 -36.99 14.37 8.23
C ARG A 257 -37.76 14.08 9.52
N GLU A 258 -37.15 14.32 10.68
CA GLU A 258 -37.76 14.16 12.01
C GLU A 258 -38.52 15.42 12.46
N GLU A 259 -38.27 16.58 11.84
CA GLU A 259 -38.97 17.85 12.12
C GLU A 259 -40.25 18.05 11.26
N ASP A 260 -40.43 17.21 10.23
CA ASP A 260 -41.56 17.26 9.28
C ASP A 260 -42.63 16.16 9.54
N GLU A 261 -42.48 15.36 10.61
CA GLU A 261 -43.46 14.36 11.13
C GLU A 261 -44.05 14.82 12.47
#